data_AF-A0A0D3KA45-F1
#
_entry.id   AF-A0A0D3KA45-F1
#
_cell.length_a   1.000
_cell.length_b   1.000
_cell.length_c   1.000
_cell.angle_alpha   90.00
_cell.angle_beta   90.00
_cell.angle_gamma   90.00
#
_symmetry.space_group_name_H-M   'P 1'
#
loop_
_entity.id
_entity.type
_entity.pdbx_description
1 polymer ?
#
loop_
_entity_poly.entity_id
_entity_poly.type
_entity_poly.pdbx_seq_one_letter_code
_entity_poly.pdbx_strand_id
1 'polypeptide(L)'
;MARSSLADALLQRQVASLARVVRIPRFFSPADIEQVGRVERAHHERLGRPREARLGWHTTYLSAGGLFRATVPELHRRLSELRHRVDVSRFDGGDAASASELLRSLNVRCIELHDGRAGGSLNDPRHFDNGSTVTVDVLLEDSFTGGAFGTTEAGGALHEHEFSVGDALVFPSYKYHSVGRITGGRRRTLVLEFWQGDENRCNHRCELIRPRAGEPYLCEDAQTSDGCAGRVSVTLTAPGPLGLGFGFGDAADPENVDASAVGDGRPVRVSVTEVRRGSQAEAHPRLVVGLVLTRVAGVSIGGMSLAEADEVLGRAVGGARPLALGFEQRPLDLTRLRLAPSGETADAGAQPAARRASE
;
A
#
# COMPACT_ATOMS: atom_id res chain seq x y z
N MET A 1 11.92 -24.08 16.44
CA MET A 1 11.47 -22.83 15.76
C MET A 1 10.14 -23.13 15.10
N ALA A 2 9.09 -22.34 15.37
CA ALA A 2 7.81 -22.49 14.67
C ALA A 2 8.01 -22.10 13.20
N ARG A 3 7.52 -22.92 12.26
CA ARG A 3 7.52 -22.55 10.83
C ARG A 3 6.61 -21.34 10.66
N SER A 4 7.11 -20.26 10.04
CA SER A 4 6.22 -19.15 9.66
C SER A 4 5.19 -19.66 8.66
N SER A 5 3.96 -19.16 8.71
CA SER A 5 2.97 -19.54 7.71
C SER A 5 3.42 -19.04 6.33
N LEU A 6 2.93 -19.66 5.25
CA LEU A 6 3.21 -19.16 3.91
C LEU A 6 2.72 -17.73 3.71
N ALA A 7 1.60 -17.36 4.35
CA ALA A 7 1.10 -15.99 4.31
C ALA A 7 2.15 -15.02 4.87
N ASP A 8 2.77 -15.35 6.00
CA ASP A 8 3.86 -14.55 6.57
C ASP A 8 5.06 -14.49 5.62
N ALA A 9 5.39 -15.59 4.95
CA ALA A 9 6.52 -15.65 4.01
C ALA A 9 6.30 -14.78 2.76
N LEU A 10 5.08 -14.74 2.22
CA LEU A 10 4.73 -13.87 1.09
C LEU A 10 4.76 -12.37 1.46
N LEU A 11 4.59 -12.05 2.74
CA LEU A 11 4.69 -10.70 3.29
C LEU A 11 6.12 -10.34 3.75
N GLN A 12 7.07 -11.28 3.64
CA GLN A 12 8.48 -11.02 3.93
C GLN A 12 9.22 -10.65 2.65
N ARG A 13 9.76 -9.43 2.62
CA ARG A 13 10.48 -8.88 1.46
C ARG A 13 11.67 -9.72 1.04
N GLN A 14 12.41 -10.30 1.99
CA GLN A 14 13.55 -11.17 1.71
C GLN A 14 13.13 -12.45 0.97
N VAL A 15 11.94 -12.97 1.25
CA VAL A 15 11.43 -14.17 0.57
C VAL A 15 10.80 -13.78 -0.77
N ALA A 16 10.02 -12.69 -0.80
CA ALA A 16 9.45 -12.16 -2.03
C ALA A 16 10.50 -11.81 -3.09
N SER A 17 11.67 -11.31 -2.68
CA SER A 17 12.78 -10.99 -3.60
C SER A 17 13.43 -12.23 -4.23
N LEU A 18 13.25 -13.43 -3.67
CA LEU A 18 13.71 -14.70 -4.23
C LEU A 18 12.73 -15.29 -5.25
N ALA A 19 11.46 -14.91 -5.18
CA ALA A 19 10.43 -15.41 -6.10
C ALA A 19 10.62 -14.81 -7.49
N ARG A 20 10.39 -15.64 -8.51
CA ARG A 20 10.44 -15.19 -9.91
C ARG A 20 9.17 -14.45 -10.26
N VAL A 21 9.31 -13.43 -11.11
CA VAL A 21 8.16 -12.88 -11.83
C VAL A 21 7.76 -13.87 -12.91
N VAL A 22 6.49 -14.27 -12.93
CA VAL A 22 5.95 -15.21 -13.91
C VAL A 22 5.26 -14.43 -15.03
N ARG A 23 5.81 -14.50 -16.24
CA ARG A 23 5.21 -13.93 -17.44
C ARG A 23 4.25 -14.91 -18.10
N ILE A 24 3.09 -14.42 -18.51
CA ILE A 24 2.06 -15.14 -19.25
C ILE A 24 1.84 -14.37 -20.56
N PRO A 25 2.50 -14.80 -21.64
CA PRO A 25 2.51 -14.03 -22.87
C PRO A 25 1.13 -14.03 -23.54
N ARG A 26 0.74 -12.90 -24.12
CA ARG A 26 -0.53 -12.73 -24.86
C ARG A 26 -1.75 -13.21 -24.07
N PHE A 27 -1.77 -12.95 -22.76
CA PHE A 27 -2.89 -13.27 -21.89
C PHE A 27 -4.17 -12.50 -22.29
N PHE A 28 -4.02 -11.22 -22.63
CA PHE A 28 -5.07 -10.39 -23.19
C PHE A 28 -5.03 -10.40 -24.72
N SER A 29 -6.20 -10.59 -25.30
CA SER A 29 -6.46 -10.29 -26.71
C SER A 29 -6.73 -8.79 -26.90
N PRO A 30 -6.69 -8.28 -28.15
CA PRO A 30 -7.16 -6.91 -28.44
C PRO A 30 -8.60 -6.65 -27.96
N ALA A 31 -9.47 -7.66 -28.02
CA ALA A 31 -10.83 -7.55 -27.52
C ALA A 31 -10.88 -7.36 -26.00
N ASP A 32 -10.02 -8.05 -25.24
CA ASP A 32 -9.90 -7.90 -23.78
C ASP A 32 -9.49 -6.46 -23.41
N ILE A 33 -8.50 -5.89 -24.12
CA ILE A 33 -8.05 -4.51 -23.95
C ILE A 33 -9.19 -3.51 -24.23
N GLU A 34 -9.99 -3.76 -25.26
CA GLU A 34 -11.15 -2.93 -25.56
C GLU A 34 -12.19 -2.97 -24.43
N GLN A 35 -12.40 -4.14 -23.81
CA GLN A 35 -13.31 -4.24 -22.67
C GLN A 35 -12.82 -3.42 -21.48
N VAL A 36 -11.51 -3.42 -21.17
CA VAL A 36 -10.94 -2.53 -20.14
C VAL A 36 -11.22 -1.06 -20.48
N GLY A 37 -11.07 -0.67 -21.74
CA GLY A 37 -11.43 0.67 -22.21
C GLY A 37 -12.92 1.01 -22.02
N ARG A 38 -13.84 0.04 -22.13
CA ARG A 38 -15.26 0.23 -21.79
C ARG A 38 -15.46 0.49 -20.29
N VAL A 39 -14.78 -0.27 -19.43
CA VAL A 39 -14.85 -0.07 -17.97
C VAL A 39 -14.32 1.32 -17.58
N GLU A 40 -13.19 1.73 -18.16
CA GLU A 40 -12.63 3.07 -17.94
C GLU A 40 -13.61 4.19 -18.34
N ARG A 41 -14.25 4.09 -19.51
CA ARG A 41 -15.25 5.09 -19.93
C ARG A 41 -16.42 5.16 -18.95
N ALA A 42 -16.98 4.01 -18.57
CA ALA A 42 -18.04 3.93 -17.58
C ALA A 42 -17.61 4.50 -16.21
N HIS A 43 -16.34 4.30 -15.83
CA HIS A 43 -15.77 4.88 -14.61
C HIS A 43 -15.75 6.41 -14.70
N HIS A 44 -15.20 6.96 -15.79
CA HIS A 44 -15.12 8.41 -15.98
C HIS A 44 -16.49 9.09 -16.06
N GLU A 45 -17.48 8.44 -16.68
CA GLU A 45 -18.87 8.92 -16.74
C GLU A 45 -19.50 9.00 -15.33
N ARG A 46 -19.20 8.02 -14.47
CA ARG A 46 -19.82 7.92 -13.14
C ARG A 46 -19.09 8.68 -12.04
N LEU A 47 -17.76 8.69 -12.08
CA LEU A 47 -16.88 9.14 -10.99
C LEU A 47 -15.93 10.27 -11.40
N GLY A 48 -15.97 10.70 -12.67
CA GLY A 48 -15.04 11.67 -13.21
C GLY A 48 -13.68 11.06 -13.55
N ARG A 49 -12.83 11.87 -14.17
CA ARG A 49 -11.44 11.48 -14.49
C ARG A 49 -10.58 11.47 -13.24
N PRO A 50 -9.60 10.56 -13.14
CA PRO A 50 -8.64 10.58 -12.04
C PRO A 50 -7.86 11.90 -12.05
N ARG A 51 -7.50 12.38 -10.87
CA ARG A 51 -6.50 13.43 -10.73
C ARG A 51 -5.11 12.85 -10.96
N GLU A 52 -4.20 13.67 -11.47
CA GLU A 52 -2.80 13.32 -11.61
C GLU A 52 -2.21 13.02 -10.23
N ALA A 53 -1.80 11.77 -10.02
CA ALA A 53 -1.25 11.33 -8.73
C ALA A 53 0.20 11.80 -8.58
N ARG A 54 0.93 11.85 -9.70
CA ARG A 54 2.32 12.28 -9.84
C ARG A 54 2.50 12.84 -11.24
N LEU A 55 3.51 13.69 -11.44
CA LEU A 55 3.79 14.27 -12.77
C LEU A 55 3.85 13.18 -13.85
N GLY A 56 2.98 13.28 -14.85
CA GLY A 56 2.84 12.35 -15.95
C GLY A 56 2.21 11.00 -15.61
N TRP A 57 1.58 10.83 -14.43
CA TRP A 57 1.04 9.56 -13.96
C TRP A 57 -0.38 9.68 -13.37
N HIS A 58 -1.31 8.93 -13.95
CA HIS A 58 -2.69 8.85 -13.49
C HIS A 58 -3.04 7.42 -13.10
N THR A 59 -3.88 7.27 -12.07
CA THR A 59 -4.36 5.97 -11.60
C THR A 59 -5.89 6.02 -11.50
N THR A 60 -6.57 5.17 -12.28
CA THR A 60 -8.03 5.01 -12.23
C THR A 60 -8.37 3.70 -11.51
N TYR A 61 -9.15 3.76 -10.43
CA TYR A 61 -9.55 2.56 -9.68
C TYR A 61 -10.80 1.93 -10.31
N LEU A 62 -10.60 1.02 -11.27
CA LEU A 62 -11.69 0.36 -12.00
C LEU A 62 -12.52 -0.59 -11.13
N SER A 63 -12.03 -1.00 -9.95
CA SER A 63 -12.82 -1.75 -8.97
C SER A 63 -13.85 -0.87 -8.24
N ALA A 64 -13.81 0.46 -8.39
CA ALA A 64 -14.74 1.39 -7.73
C ALA A 64 -16.20 1.03 -8.03
N GLY A 65 -17.03 0.97 -6.99
CA GLY A 65 -18.43 0.54 -7.07
C GLY A 65 -18.64 -0.91 -7.54
N GLY A 66 -17.60 -1.74 -7.63
CA GLY A 66 -17.64 -3.06 -8.25
C GLY A 66 -17.76 -3.01 -9.78
N LEU A 67 -17.39 -1.88 -10.40
CA LEU A 67 -17.67 -1.60 -11.80
C LEU A 67 -17.01 -2.61 -12.75
N PHE A 68 -15.75 -2.97 -12.53
CA PHE A 68 -15.04 -3.94 -13.37
C PHE A 68 -15.76 -5.29 -13.38
N ARG A 69 -16.04 -5.86 -12.19
CA ARG A 69 -16.76 -7.14 -12.06
C ARG A 69 -18.15 -7.11 -12.69
N ALA A 70 -18.88 -6.00 -12.55
CA ALA A 70 -20.21 -5.84 -13.13
C ALA A 70 -20.19 -5.71 -14.66
N THR A 71 -19.21 -5.01 -15.21
CA THR A 71 -19.14 -4.70 -16.65
C THR A 71 -18.51 -5.83 -17.46
N VAL A 72 -17.50 -6.50 -16.92
CA VAL A 72 -16.70 -7.53 -17.62
C VAL A 72 -16.47 -8.77 -16.75
N PRO A 73 -17.53 -9.48 -16.31
CA PRO A 73 -17.44 -10.55 -15.31
C PRO A 73 -16.52 -11.71 -15.72
N GLU A 74 -16.52 -12.08 -17.01
CA GLU A 74 -15.66 -13.17 -17.50
C GLU A 74 -14.18 -12.78 -17.51
N LEU A 75 -13.87 -11.52 -17.85
CA LEU A 75 -12.50 -11.00 -17.78
C LEU A 75 -12.02 -10.91 -16.32
N HIS A 76 -12.89 -10.46 -15.41
CA HIS A 76 -12.63 -10.45 -13.96
C HIS A 76 -12.32 -11.85 -13.42
N ARG A 77 -13.09 -12.87 -13.84
CA ARG A 77 -12.85 -14.27 -13.47
C ARG A 77 -11.48 -14.76 -13.95
N ARG A 78 -11.16 -14.60 -15.24
CA ARG A 78 -9.87 -14.99 -15.83
C ARG A 78 -8.68 -14.32 -15.13
N LEU A 79 -8.79 -13.01 -14.88
CA LEU A 79 -7.77 -12.26 -14.15
C LEU A 79 -7.60 -12.76 -12.72
N SER A 80 -8.71 -13.06 -12.04
CA SER A 80 -8.66 -13.57 -10.68
C SER A 80 -7.88 -14.89 -10.58
N GLU A 81 -7.98 -15.75 -11.59
CA GLU A 81 -7.28 -17.04 -11.64
C GLU A 81 -5.75 -16.88 -11.75
N LEU A 82 -5.24 -15.73 -12.21
CA LEU A 82 -3.81 -15.50 -12.36
C LEU A 82 -3.03 -15.54 -11.04
N ARG A 83 -3.67 -15.29 -9.89
CA ARG A 83 -3.02 -15.40 -8.57
C ARG A 83 -2.42 -16.79 -8.30
N HIS A 84 -2.97 -17.83 -8.92
CA HIS A 84 -2.45 -19.20 -8.81
C HIS A 84 -1.16 -19.44 -9.60
N ARG A 85 -0.71 -18.45 -10.39
CA ARG A 85 0.49 -18.52 -11.22
C ARG A 85 1.71 -17.91 -10.54
N VAL A 86 1.57 -17.32 -9.35
CA VAL A 86 2.70 -16.79 -8.60
C VAL A 86 3.68 -17.93 -8.27
N ASP A 87 4.99 -17.68 -8.44
CA ASP A 87 6.01 -18.69 -8.20
C ASP A 87 6.13 -18.99 -6.70
N VAL A 88 5.39 -19.98 -6.22
CA VAL A 88 5.43 -20.41 -4.83
C VAL A 88 6.57 -21.39 -4.50
N SER A 89 7.41 -21.77 -5.48
CA SER A 89 8.41 -22.83 -5.30
C SER A 89 9.56 -22.45 -4.36
N ARG A 90 9.75 -21.15 -4.11
CA ARG A 90 10.84 -20.60 -3.27
C ARG A 90 10.42 -20.30 -1.84
N PHE A 91 9.16 -20.52 -1.47
CA PHE A 91 8.70 -20.31 -0.10
C PHE A 91 8.96 -21.60 0.70
N ASP A 92 10.22 -21.78 1.09
CA ASP A 92 10.67 -22.90 1.95
C ASP A 92 9.92 -22.84 3.30
N GLY A 93 8.91 -23.69 3.48
CA GLY A 93 8.22 -23.84 4.76
C GLY A 93 6.76 -24.27 4.67
N GLY A 94 6.10 -24.07 3.52
CA GLY A 94 4.71 -24.47 3.30
C GLY A 94 4.59 -25.75 2.47
N ASP A 95 3.72 -26.67 2.90
CA ASP A 95 3.18 -27.70 2.00
C ASP A 95 2.54 -26.99 0.79
N ALA A 96 2.78 -27.48 -0.43
CA ALA A 96 2.16 -26.97 -1.65
C ALA A 96 0.63 -26.91 -1.53
N ALA A 97 0.03 -27.82 -0.73
CA ALA A 97 -1.39 -27.79 -0.40
C ALA A 97 -1.79 -26.50 0.35
N SER A 98 -1.01 -26.09 1.36
CA SER A 98 -1.24 -24.84 2.12
C SER A 98 -1.07 -23.61 1.23
N ALA A 99 -0.14 -23.66 0.26
CA ALA A 99 0.01 -22.59 -0.73
C ALA A 99 -1.19 -22.42 -1.62
N SER A 100 -1.65 -23.54 -2.18
CA SER A 100 -2.87 -23.57 -2.98
C SER A 100 -4.07 -23.07 -2.17
N GLU A 101 -4.19 -23.43 -0.89
CA GLU A 101 -5.29 -23.00 -0.03
C GLU A 101 -5.28 -21.49 0.23
N LEU A 102 -4.12 -20.93 0.62
CA LEU A 102 -3.95 -19.50 0.78
C LEU A 102 -4.34 -18.76 -0.49
N LEU A 103 -3.78 -19.13 -1.64
CA LEU A 103 -4.06 -18.48 -2.91
C LEU A 103 -5.54 -18.58 -3.29
N ARG A 104 -6.20 -19.71 -3.01
CA ARG A 104 -7.64 -19.88 -3.21
C ARG A 104 -8.46 -18.91 -2.37
N SER A 105 -8.03 -18.63 -1.13
CA SER A 105 -8.72 -17.70 -0.21
C SER A 105 -8.51 -16.21 -0.54
N LEU A 106 -7.54 -15.86 -1.38
CA LEU A 106 -7.33 -14.46 -1.76
C LEU A 106 -8.44 -13.95 -2.66
N ASN A 107 -8.89 -12.73 -2.40
CA ASN A 107 -9.78 -11.98 -3.28
C ASN A 107 -9.01 -10.85 -3.97
N VAL A 108 -9.56 -10.34 -5.08
CA VAL A 108 -9.11 -9.09 -5.66
C VAL A 108 -9.26 -8.00 -4.60
N ARG A 109 -8.18 -7.29 -4.29
CA ARG A 109 -8.17 -6.10 -3.45
C ARG A 109 -8.61 -4.89 -4.25
N CYS A 110 -7.90 -4.56 -5.32
CA CYS A 110 -8.22 -3.47 -6.22
C CYS A 110 -7.85 -3.84 -7.65
N ILE A 111 -8.46 -3.10 -8.58
CA ILE A 111 -8.12 -3.12 -10.01
C ILE A 111 -7.83 -1.68 -10.40
N GLU A 112 -6.59 -1.41 -10.76
CA GLU A 112 -6.09 -0.08 -11.09
C GLU A 112 -5.69 -0.03 -12.56
N LEU A 113 -6.00 1.07 -13.22
CA LEU A 113 -5.48 1.39 -14.54
C LEU A 113 -4.47 2.51 -14.38
N HIS A 114 -3.21 2.19 -14.62
CA HIS A 114 -2.11 3.15 -14.62
C HIS A 114 -1.94 3.71 -16.03
N ASP A 115 -1.95 5.03 -16.15
CA ASP A 115 -1.76 5.78 -17.39
C ASP A 115 -0.56 6.71 -17.23
N GLY A 116 0.59 6.25 -17.71
CA GLY A 116 1.86 6.97 -17.71
C GLY A 116 2.13 7.65 -19.03
N ARG A 117 2.58 8.91 -18.98
CA ARG A 117 3.01 9.72 -20.12
C ARG A 117 4.46 10.15 -19.94
N ALA A 118 5.02 10.86 -20.93
CA ALA A 118 6.35 11.45 -20.81
C ALA A 118 6.53 12.21 -19.48
N GLY A 119 7.59 11.88 -18.74
CA GLY A 119 7.87 12.36 -17.39
C GLY A 119 7.37 11.46 -16.26
N GLY A 120 6.36 10.62 -16.52
CA GLY A 120 5.78 9.68 -15.56
C GLY A 120 6.72 8.54 -15.18
N SER A 121 6.66 8.13 -13.91
CA SER A 121 7.45 7.00 -13.37
C SER A 121 6.92 6.51 -12.02
N LEU A 122 7.28 5.28 -11.68
CA LEU A 122 7.23 4.73 -10.33
C LEU A 122 8.63 4.20 -9.98
N ASN A 123 9.62 5.09 -10.00
CA ASN A 123 11.05 4.73 -9.98
C ASN A 123 11.66 4.61 -8.57
N ASP A 124 10.85 4.48 -7.52
CA ASP A 124 11.36 4.19 -6.18
C ASP A 124 11.78 2.71 -6.13
N PRO A 125 13.09 2.40 -6.00
CA PRO A 125 13.58 1.02 -6.01
C PRO A 125 13.15 0.20 -4.79
N ARG A 126 12.53 0.84 -3.80
CA ARG A 126 11.97 0.21 -2.59
C ARG A 126 10.44 0.19 -2.59
N HIS A 127 9.80 0.52 -3.71
CA HIS A 127 8.35 0.43 -3.84
C HIS A 127 7.89 -1.03 -3.84
N PHE A 128 6.79 -1.29 -3.15
CA PHE A 128 6.06 -2.56 -3.12
C PHE A 128 4.58 -2.31 -2.77
N ASP A 129 3.73 -3.29 -3.02
CA ASP A 129 2.29 -3.19 -2.83
C ASP A 129 1.88 -3.61 -1.42
N ASN A 130 2.10 -2.71 -0.47
CA ASN A 130 1.81 -2.95 0.94
C ASN A 130 0.35 -3.37 1.18
N GLY A 131 0.14 -4.43 1.98
CA GLY A 131 -1.18 -4.96 2.32
C GLY A 131 -1.77 -5.93 1.28
N SER A 132 -1.04 -6.23 0.22
CA SER A 132 -1.40 -7.22 -0.80
C SER A 132 -0.45 -8.41 -0.75
N THR A 133 -0.88 -9.55 -1.29
CA THR A 133 -0.13 -10.81 -1.30
C THR A 133 0.43 -11.12 -2.70
N VAL A 134 -0.38 -10.93 -3.73
CA VAL A 134 0.02 -11.14 -5.14
C VAL A 134 -0.39 -9.93 -5.95
N THR A 135 0.50 -9.50 -6.84
CA THR A 135 0.24 -8.44 -7.82
C THR A 135 0.27 -9.04 -9.23
N VAL A 136 -0.63 -8.56 -10.08
CA VAL A 136 -0.71 -8.90 -11.50
C VAL A 136 -0.72 -7.62 -12.32
N ASP A 137 0.26 -7.47 -13.19
CA ASP A 137 0.35 -6.36 -14.14
C ASP A 137 0.05 -6.88 -15.55
N VAL A 138 -0.81 -6.18 -16.30
CA VAL A 138 -1.09 -6.48 -17.71
C VAL A 138 -0.82 -5.24 -18.55
N LEU A 139 0.11 -5.34 -19.50
CA LEU A 139 0.43 -4.21 -20.37
C LEU A 139 -0.65 -4.06 -21.45
N LEU A 140 -1.22 -2.86 -21.57
CA LEU A 140 -2.32 -2.55 -22.49
C LEU A 140 -1.88 -1.73 -23.69
N GLU A 141 -0.77 -0.98 -23.56
CA GLU A 141 -0.24 -0.10 -24.61
C GLU A 141 1.29 -0.01 -24.48
N ASP A 142 2.02 -0.22 -25.57
CA ASP A 142 3.48 -0.19 -25.69
C ASP A 142 4.01 0.94 -26.58
N SER A 143 3.19 1.96 -26.85
CA SER A 143 3.54 3.13 -27.65
C SER A 143 4.44 4.11 -26.86
N PHE A 144 5.43 3.61 -26.11
CA PHE A 144 6.28 4.41 -25.21
C PHE A 144 7.77 4.09 -25.33
N THR A 145 8.59 5.05 -24.90
CA THR A 145 10.05 4.89 -24.71
C THR A 145 10.42 5.10 -23.25
N GLY A 146 11.44 4.38 -22.78
CA GLY A 146 11.71 4.27 -21.33
C GLY A 146 10.66 3.41 -20.65
N GLY A 147 10.27 3.73 -19.41
CA GLY A 147 9.10 3.08 -18.77
C GLY A 147 9.23 1.58 -18.50
N ALA A 148 10.44 1.02 -18.52
CA ALA A 148 10.68 -0.40 -18.29
C ALA A 148 10.20 -0.83 -16.90
N PHE A 149 9.53 -1.98 -16.82
CA PHE A 149 9.18 -2.60 -15.55
C PHE A 149 10.36 -3.43 -15.06
N GLY A 150 10.76 -3.23 -13.81
CA GLY A 150 11.85 -3.97 -13.19
C GLY A 150 11.58 -4.34 -11.74
N THR A 151 12.17 -5.44 -11.29
CA THR A 151 12.11 -5.89 -9.89
C THR A 151 13.49 -5.95 -9.26
N THR A 152 13.60 -5.64 -7.98
CA THR A 152 14.85 -5.79 -7.23
C THR A 152 14.97 -7.23 -6.73
N GLU A 153 15.99 -7.93 -7.20
CA GLU A 153 16.28 -9.32 -6.83
C GLU A 153 16.97 -9.41 -5.45
N ALA A 154 17.09 -10.61 -4.88
CA ALA A 154 17.66 -10.82 -3.55
C ALA A 154 19.08 -10.24 -3.34
N GLY A 155 19.85 -10.06 -4.41
CA GLY A 155 21.17 -9.40 -4.39
C GLY A 155 21.13 -7.86 -4.49
N GLY A 156 19.95 -7.24 -4.50
CA GLY A 156 19.77 -5.80 -4.66
C GLY A 156 19.85 -5.29 -6.10
N ALA A 157 20.13 -6.17 -7.07
CA ALA A 157 20.17 -5.82 -8.49
C ALA A 157 18.75 -5.63 -9.04
N LEU A 158 18.55 -4.57 -9.83
CA LEU A 158 17.33 -4.37 -10.59
C LEU A 158 17.35 -5.25 -11.84
N HIS A 159 16.34 -6.09 -12.00
CA HIS A 159 16.13 -6.93 -13.17
C HIS A 159 14.93 -6.42 -13.96
N GLU A 160 15.17 -5.98 -15.19
CA GLU A 160 14.11 -5.58 -16.12
C GLU A 160 13.45 -6.81 -16.75
N HIS A 161 12.12 -6.78 -16.89
CA HIS A 161 11.35 -7.89 -17.44
C HIS A 161 10.85 -7.57 -18.84
N GLU A 162 10.91 -8.57 -19.72
CA GLU A 162 10.21 -8.49 -21.02
C GLU A 162 8.70 -8.37 -20.76
N PHE A 163 8.08 -7.32 -21.30
CA PHE A 163 6.68 -7.02 -21.05
C PHE A 163 6.04 -6.37 -22.27
N SER A 164 5.34 -7.18 -23.08
CA SER A 164 4.70 -6.74 -24.33
C SER A 164 3.19 -6.56 -24.16
N VAL A 165 2.54 -5.85 -25.08
CA VAL A 165 1.09 -5.64 -25.04
C VAL A 165 0.36 -6.98 -24.97
N GLY A 166 -0.55 -7.07 -24.01
CA GLY A 166 -1.37 -8.24 -23.72
C GLY A 166 -0.71 -9.26 -22.81
N ASP A 167 0.58 -9.14 -22.50
CA ASP A 167 1.23 -10.00 -21.52
C ASP A 167 0.72 -9.70 -20.11
N ALA A 168 0.71 -10.71 -19.24
CA ALA A 168 0.54 -10.55 -17.80
C ALA A 168 1.83 -10.94 -17.06
N LEU A 169 2.23 -10.14 -16.07
CA LEU A 169 3.27 -10.46 -15.09
C LEU A 169 2.61 -10.74 -13.75
N VAL A 170 2.98 -11.85 -13.10
CA VAL A 170 2.47 -12.25 -11.79
C VAL A 170 3.63 -12.37 -10.81
N PHE A 171 3.56 -11.69 -9.68
CA PHE A 171 4.64 -11.66 -8.69
C PHE A 171 4.11 -11.40 -7.28
N PRO A 172 4.87 -11.75 -6.22
CA PRO A 172 4.48 -11.41 -4.85
C PRO A 172 4.47 -9.89 -4.65
N SER A 173 3.40 -9.37 -4.07
CA SER A 173 3.21 -7.92 -3.86
C SER A 173 4.32 -7.25 -3.05
N TYR A 174 5.02 -8.00 -2.19
CA TYR A 174 6.14 -7.51 -1.39
C TYR A 174 7.51 -7.57 -2.09
N LYS A 175 7.57 -8.05 -3.34
CA LYS A 175 8.78 -7.96 -4.15
C LYS A 175 8.94 -6.50 -4.59
N TYR A 176 10.09 -5.91 -4.29
CA TYR A 176 10.35 -4.54 -4.71
C TYR A 176 10.33 -4.44 -6.23
N HIS A 177 9.61 -3.46 -6.73
CA HIS A 177 9.43 -3.26 -8.16
C HIS A 177 9.29 -1.78 -8.49
N SER A 178 9.60 -1.44 -9.72
CA SER A 178 9.59 -0.07 -10.19
C SER A 178 9.26 0.00 -11.67
N VAL A 179 8.77 1.16 -12.08
CA VAL A 179 8.62 1.53 -13.48
C VAL A 179 9.55 2.70 -13.75
N GLY A 180 10.50 2.48 -14.67
CA GLY A 180 11.43 3.51 -15.11
C GLY A 180 10.73 4.75 -15.66
N ARG A 181 11.49 5.84 -15.86
CA ARG A 181 10.93 7.07 -16.42
C ARG A 181 10.50 6.86 -17.86
N ILE A 182 9.26 7.25 -18.18
CA ILE A 182 8.76 7.32 -19.55
C ILE A 182 9.34 8.60 -20.18
N THR A 183 10.08 8.47 -21.27
CA THR A 183 10.72 9.60 -21.96
C THR A 183 9.92 10.05 -23.18
N GLY A 184 9.02 9.21 -23.70
CA GLY A 184 8.13 9.53 -24.81
C GLY A 184 6.94 8.58 -24.87
N GLY A 185 5.85 9.05 -25.48
CA GLY A 185 4.67 8.23 -25.73
C GLY A 185 3.77 8.00 -24.51
N ARG A 186 3.05 6.87 -24.49
CA ARG A 186 2.08 6.51 -23.45
C ARG A 186 2.18 5.04 -23.05
N ARG A 187 2.30 4.78 -21.75
CA ARG A 187 2.31 3.44 -21.15
C ARG A 187 1.01 3.24 -20.39
N ARG A 188 0.24 2.21 -20.75
CA ARG A 188 -0.99 1.85 -20.02
C ARG A 188 -0.87 0.45 -19.46
N THR A 189 -1.13 0.29 -18.18
CA THR A 189 -1.05 -1.01 -17.49
C THR A 189 -2.27 -1.19 -16.60
N LEU A 190 -2.89 -2.37 -16.69
CA LEU A 190 -3.89 -2.81 -15.72
C LEU A 190 -3.16 -3.52 -14.58
N VAL A 191 -3.35 -3.07 -13.35
CA VAL A 191 -2.77 -3.66 -12.15
C VAL A 191 -3.89 -4.26 -11.31
N LEU A 192 -3.71 -5.50 -10.86
CA LEU A 192 -4.60 -6.16 -9.91
C LEU A 192 -3.80 -6.60 -8.71
N GLU A 193 -4.37 -6.38 -7.55
CA GLU A 193 -3.81 -6.85 -6.30
C GLU A 193 -4.72 -7.87 -5.64
N PHE A 194 -4.15 -8.84 -4.94
CA PHE A 194 -4.89 -9.88 -4.24
C PHE A 194 -4.54 -9.87 -2.76
N TRP A 195 -5.54 -10.02 -1.89
CA TRP A 195 -5.35 -9.99 -0.43
C TRP A 195 -6.37 -10.85 0.33
N GLN A 196 -6.16 -11.01 1.64
CA GLN A 196 -7.10 -11.63 2.56
C GLN A 196 -8.13 -10.60 3.05
N GLY A 197 -9.10 -10.29 2.20
CA GLY A 197 -10.17 -9.36 2.51
C GLY A 197 -11.17 -9.29 1.37
N ASP A 198 -12.15 -8.40 1.44
CA ASP A 198 -13.10 -8.18 0.34
C ASP A 198 -12.52 -7.29 -0.77
N GLU A 199 -13.15 -7.31 -1.95
CA GLU A 199 -12.80 -6.38 -3.03
C GLU A 199 -13.14 -4.93 -2.68
N ASN A 200 -12.14 -4.05 -2.78
CA ASN A 200 -12.31 -2.62 -2.59
C ASN A 200 -13.17 -2.04 -3.72
N ARG A 201 -14.20 -1.29 -3.31
CA ARG A 201 -15.15 -0.59 -4.17
C ARG A 201 -15.00 0.92 -4.08
N CYS A 202 -13.95 1.39 -3.43
CA CYS A 202 -13.65 2.80 -3.32
C CYS A 202 -12.86 3.26 -4.55
N ASN A 203 -12.97 4.55 -4.90
CA ASN A 203 -12.20 5.13 -6.00
C ASN A 203 -10.77 5.51 -5.60
N HIS A 204 -10.19 4.77 -4.66
CA HIS A 204 -8.85 4.92 -4.14
C HIS A 204 -8.43 3.61 -3.46
N ARG A 205 -7.13 3.46 -3.17
CA ARG A 205 -6.62 2.37 -2.35
C ARG A 205 -7.06 2.59 -0.91
N CYS A 206 -8.02 1.79 -0.44
CA CYS A 206 -8.34 1.72 0.97
C CYS A 206 -7.48 0.66 1.65
N GLU A 207 -6.96 1.00 2.83
CA GLU A 207 -6.33 0.05 3.75
C GLU A 207 -7.34 -0.51 4.77
N LEU A 208 -8.55 0.04 4.79
CA LEU A 208 -9.61 -0.41 5.69
C LEU A 208 -10.09 -1.80 5.28
N ILE A 209 -9.72 -2.81 6.05
CA ILE A 209 -10.34 -4.14 5.99
C ILE A 209 -11.83 -3.96 6.28
N ARG A 210 -12.68 -4.48 5.39
CA ARG A 210 -14.13 -4.37 5.55
C ARG A 210 -14.62 -5.18 6.75
N PRO A 211 -15.66 -4.70 7.44
CA PRO A 211 -16.43 -5.59 8.30
C PRO A 211 -17.14 -6.67 7.48
N ARG A 212 -17.55 -7.75 8.16
CA ARG A 212 -18.18 -8.93 7.55
C ARG A 212 -19.48 -8.58 6.83
N ALA A 213 -19.90 -9.46 5.91
CA ALA A 213 -21.14 -9.34 5.16
C ALA A 213 -22.35 -9.03 6.08
N GLY A 214 -23.01 -7.89 5.85
CA GLY A 214 -24.18 -7.44 6.61
C GLY A 214 -24.03 -6.06 7.27
N GLU A 215 -22.81 -5.54 7.38
CA GLU A 215 -22.58 -4.19 7.91
C GLU A 215 -22.60 -3.10 6.81
N PRO A 216 -23.16 -1.91 7.09
CA PRO A 216 -23.25 -0.83 6.12
C PRO A 216 -21.86 -0.33 5.68
N TYR A 217 -21.75 0.05 4.41
CA TYR A 217 -20.55 0.64 3.85
C TYR A 217 -20.30 1.99 4.52
N LEU A 218 -19.14 2.20 5.15
CA LEU A 218 -18.80 3.49 5.78
C LEU A 218 -17.95 4.40 4.89
N CYS A 219 -17.69 4.01 3.63
CA CYS A 219 -17.12 4.92 2.63
C CYS A 219 -18.25 5.59 1.81
N GLU A 220 -19.30 6.06 2.49
CA GLU A 220 -20.44 6.74 1.85
C GLU A 220 -20.05 8.09 1.21
N ASP A 221 -18.88 8.64 1.53
CA ASP A 221 -18.42 9.93 1.02
C ASP A 221 -17.70 9.87 -0.34
N ALA A 222 -17.97 8.85 -1.15
CA ALA A 222 -17.37 8.72 -2.50
C ALA A 222 -17.90 9.74 -3.53
N GLN A 223 -18.90 10.57 -3.17
CA GLN A 223 -19.52 11.55 -4.08
C GLN A 223 -19.07 13.00 -3.88
N THR A 224 -18.39 13.35 -2.78
CA THR A 224 -17.87 14.71 -2.62
C THR A 224 -16.42 14.77 -3.08
N SER A 225 -16.14 15.64 -4.05
CA SER A 225 -14.81 15.94 -4.59
C SER A 225 -13.81 16.50 -3.56
N ASP A 226 -14.26 16.70 -2.31
CA ASP A 226 -13.48 17.11 -1.16
C ASP A 226 -13.31 15.93 -0.19
N GLY A 227 -12.23 15.18 -0.40
CA GLY A 227 -11.53 14.48 0.66
C GLY A 227 -12.30 13.39 1.41
N CYS A 228 -12.27 12.17 0.88
CA CYS A 228 -12.23 10.98 1.73
C CYS A 228 -10.87 10.95 2.46
N ALA A 229 -10.64 11.91 3.35
CA ALA A 229 -9.40 12.05 4.11
C ALA A 229 -9.39 11.02 5.24
N GLY A 230 -9.44 9.72 4.89
CA GLY A 230 -9.05 8.64 5.79
C GLY A 230 -9.71 8.64 7.18
N ARG A 231 -10.91 9.22 7.34
CA ARG A 231 -11.49 9.41 8.67
C ARG A 231 -11.94 8.08 9.24
N VAL A 232 -11.42 7.75 10.41
CA VAL A 232 -11.77 6.54 11.17
C VAL A 232 -12.50 6.99 12.43
N SER A 233 -13.72 6.52 12.63
CA SER A 233 -14.46 6.73 13.88
C SER A 233 -14.64 5.39 14.58
N VAL A 234 -14.33 5.33 15.87
CA VAL A 234 -14.40 4.11 16.67
C VAL A 234 -15.08 4.43 17.99
N THR A 235 -16.06 3.60 18.35
CA THR A 235 -16.74 3.69 19.65
C THR A 235 -16.33 2.51 20.51
N LEU A 236 -15.61 2.80 21.60
CA LEU A 236 -15.19 1.81 22.56
C LEU A 236 -16.25 1.69 23.67
N THR A 237 -16.99 0.58 23.71
CA THR A 237 -18.09 0.34 24.66
C THR A 237 -17.72 -0.46 25.91
N ALA A 238 -16.69 -1.31 25.88
CA ALA A 238 -16.35 -2.17 27.02
C ALA A 238 -15.59 -1.40 28.13
N PRO A 239 -15.80 -1.76 29.41
CA PRO A 239 -14.96 -1.25 30.49
C PRO A 239 -13.53 -1.81 30.38
N GLY A 240 -12.54 -1.02 30.80
CA GLY A 240 -11.13 -1.42 30.80
C GLY A 240 -10.22 -0.47 30.02
N PRO A 241 -8.92 -0.81 29.94
CA PRO A 241 -7.94 -0.01 29.22
C PRO A 241 -8.26 0.01 27.72
N LEU A 242 -8.06 1.16 27.07
CA LEU A 242 -8.33 1.30 25.63
C LEU A 242 -7.49 0.31 24.81
N GLY A 243 -6.26 0.05 25.26
CA GLY A 243 -5.29 -0.74 24.50
C GLY A 243 -4.61 0.03 23.37
N LEU A 244 -4.63 1.35 23.43
CA LEU A 244 -3.93 2.22 22.50
C LEU A 244 -2.73 2.87 23.20
N GLY A 245 -1.58 2.86 22.53
CA GLY A 245 -0.46 3.76 22.83
C GLY A 245 -0.55 4.99 21.95
N PHE A 246 -0.27 6.17 22.53
CA PHE A 246 -0.21 7.42 21.79
C PHE A 246 1.20 8.01 21.84
N GLY A 247 1.65 8.51 20.70
CA GLY A 247 2.85 9.34 20.59
C GLY A 247 2.45 10.77 20.28
N PHE A 248 3.23 11.72 20.78
CA PHE A 248 3.04 13.14 20.54
C PHE A 248 4.19 13.65 19.68
N GLY A 249 3.88 14.36 18.60
CA GLY A 249 4.87 14.99 17.72
C GLY A 249 4.46 16.41 17.34
N ASP A 250 5.40 17.19 16.79
CA ASP A 250 5.09 18.53 16.29
C ASP A 250 4.08 18.42 15.13
N ALA A 251 3.02 19.25 15.16
CA ALA A 251 2.06 19.31 14.08
C ALA A 251 2.70 19.70 12.73
N ALA A 252 3.77 20.51 12.76
CA ALA A 252 4.54 20.95 11.61
C ALA A 252 5.63 19.94 11.18
N ASP A 253 6.19 19.16 12.11
CA ASP A 253 7.25 18.18 11.85
C ASP A 253 7.03 16.85 12.61
N PRO A 254 6.22 15.93 12.06
CA PRO A 254 5.76 14.74 12.78
C PRO A 254 6.82 13.64 12.96
N GLU A 255 7.96 13.73 12.26
CA GLU A 255 9.09 12.80 12.43
C GLU A 255 10.03 13.27 13.55
N ASN A 256 9.98 14.55 13.89
CA ASN A 256 10.77 15.10 14.98
C ASN A 256 10.01 14.95 16.30
N VAL A 257 10.13 13.76 16.89
CA VAL A 257 9.63 13.44 18.23
C VAL A 257 10.63 13.98 19.27
N ASP A 258 11.03 15.24 19.15
CA ASP A 258 11.84 15.86 20.20
C ASP A 258 10.91 16.19 21.37
N ALA A 259 10.89 15.27 22.35
CA ALA A 259 10.12 15.43 23.58
C ALA A 259 10.47 16.73 24.34
N SER A 260 11.61 17.35 24.06
CA SER A 260 12.01 18.63 24.64
C SER A 260 11.30 19.85 24.03
N ALA A 261 10.74 19.73 22.83
CA ALA A 261 9.97 20.78 22.16
C ALA A 261 8.55 20.94 22.73
N VAL A 262 8.15 20.10 23.69
CA VAL A 262 6.75 19.92 24.09
C VAL A 262 6.31 20.85 25.24
N GLY A 263 7.16 21.79 25.65
CA GLY A 263 6.91 22.70 26.77
C GLY A 263 6.37 24.10 26.40
N ASP A 264 6.24 24.45 25.12
CA ASP A 264 6.02 25.84 24.70
C ASP A 264 4.57 26.17 24.28
N GLY A 265 3.63 25.27 24.51
CA GLY A 265 2.21 25.46 24.19
C GLY A 265 1.89 25.33 22.69
N ARG A 266 2.83 24.87 21.86
CA ARG A 266 2.53 24.59 20.44
C ARG A 266 1.50 23.46 20.28
N PRO A 267 0.68 23.53 19.22
CA PRO A 267 -0.18 22.42 18.82
C PRO A 267 0.61 21.13 18.61
N VAL A 268 0.19 20.07 19.29
CA VAL A 268 0.75 18.74 19.11
C VAL A 268 -0.13 17.89 18.21
N ARG A 269 0.51 16.91 17.58
CA ARG A 269 -0.15 15.81 16.90
C ARG A 269 -0.15 14.60 17.80
N VAL A 270 -1.30 13.96 17.94
CA VAL A 270 -1.45 12.71 18.67
C VAL A 270 -1.61 11.57 17.68
N SER A 271 -0.66 10.64 17.64
CA SER A 271 -0.67 9.49 16.73
C SER A 271 -0.76 8.18 17.50
N VAL A 272 -1.49 7.19 16.98
CA VAL A 272 -1.49 5.82 17.52
C VAL A 272 -0.12 5.21 17.26
N THR A 273 0.60 4.86 18.32
CA THR A 273 1.93 4.21 18.24
C THR A 273 1.87 2.73 18.55
N GLU A 274 0.82 2.27 19.23
CA GLU A 274 0.65 0.88 19.64
C GLU A 274 -0.84 0.50 19.67
N VAL A 275 -1.15 -0.73 19.25
CA VAL A 275 -2.43 -1.41 19.53
C VAL A 275 -2.12 -2.68 20.29
N ARG A 276 -2.55 -2.78 21.55
CA ARG A 276 -2.19 -3.88 22.45
C ARG A 276 -3.04 -5.11 22.19
N ARG A 277 -2.41 -6.28 22.18
CA ARG A 277 -3.11 -7.57 22.08
C ARG A 277 -4.02 -7.84 23.27
N GLY A 278 -5.13 -8.52 23.03
CA GLY A 278 -6.18 -8.82 23.99
C GLY A 278 -6.99 -7.61 24.46
N SER A 279 -6.76 -6.44 23.86
CA SER A 279 -7.45 -5.21 24.24
C SER A 279 -8.70 -4.97 23.42
N GLN A 280 -9.53 -4.03 23.87
CA GLN A 280 -10.67 -3.61 23.09
C GLN A 280 -10.25 -2.97 21.76
N ALA A 281 -9.16 -2.20 21.72
CA ALA A 281 -8.68 -1.59 20.48
C ALA A 281 -8.31 -2.62 19.42
N GLU A 282 -7.73 -3.77 19.79
CA GLU A 282 -7.41 -4.85 18.84
C GLU A 282 -8.68 -5.43 18.18
N ALA A 283 -9.81 -5.46 18.90
CA ALA A 283 -11.08 -5.93 18.36
C ALA A 283 -11.67 -4.97 17.29
N HIS A 284 -11.13 -3.76 17.15
CA HIS A 284 -11.54 -2.82 16.12
C HIS A 284 -10.57 -2.87 14.93
N PRO A 285 -10.95 -3.48 13.79
CA PRO A 285 -10.04 -3.74 12.65
C PRO A 285 -9.54 -2.46 11.96
N ARG A 286 -10.14 -1.30 12.28
CA ARG A 286 -9.76 0.00 11.74
C ARG A 286 -8.74 0.74 12.61
N LEU A 287 -8.49 0.31 13.85
CA LEU A 287 -7.46 0.91 14.70
C LEU A 287 -6.11 0.29 14.36
N VAL A 288 -5.26 1.09 13.71
CA VAL A 288 -3.90 0.71 13.32
C VAL A 288 -2.91 1.76 13.79
N VAL A 289 -1.64 1.36 13.94
CA VAL A 289 -0.53 2.28 14.20
C VAL A 289 -0.42 3.28 13.05
N GLY A 290 -0.15 4.54 13.38
CA GLY A 290 -0.01 5.65 12.43
C GLY A 290 -1.26 6.50 12.24
N LEU A 291 -2.41 6.10 12.79
CA LEU A 291 -3.61 6.95 12.80
C LEU A 291 -3.38 8.22 13.61
N VAL A 292 -3.79 9.38 13.08
CA VAL A 292 -3.76 10.63 13.82
C VAL A 292 -5.09 10.80 14.52
N LEU A 293 -5.09 10.85 15.84
CA LEU A 293 -6.28 11.13 16.62
C LEU A 293 -6.70 12.59 16.41
N THR A 294 -7.98 12.80 16.12
CA THR A 294 -8.56 14.13 15.84
C THR A 294 -9.71 14.49 16.76
N ARG A 295 -10.35 13.50 17.39
CA ARG A 295 -11.47 13.71 18.31
C ARG A 295 -11.50 12.68 19.43
N VAL A 296 -11.85 13.11 20.65
CA VAL A 296 -12.04 12.26 21.83
C VAL A 296 -13.33 12.67 22.54
N ALA A 297 -14.27 11.75 22.70
CA ALA A 297 -15.57 11.99 23.33
C ALA A 297 -16.30 13.25 22.80
N GLY A 298 -16.21 13.50 21.48
CA GLY A 298 -16.82 14.68 20.85
C GLY A 298 -15.92 15.92 20.82
N VAL A 299 -14.87 15.98 21.63
CA VAL A 299 -13.92 17.10 21.70
C VAL A 299 -12.87 16.98 20.60
N SER A 300 -12.74 18.00 19.76
CA SER A 300 -11.67 18.07 18.76
C SER A 300 -10.33 18.29 19.46
N ILE A 301 -9.31 17.52 19.10
CA ILE A 301 -7.96 17.67 19.66
C ILE A 301 -6.96 18.36 18.71
N GLY A 302 -7.36 18.60 17.46
CA GLY A 302 -6.53 19.37 16.52
C GLY A 302 -6.30 20.79 17.04
N GLY A 303 -5.04 21.21 17.09
CA GLY A 303 -4.66 22.54 17.58
C GLY A 303 -4.31 22.62 19.07
N MET A 304 -4.56 21.55 19.85
CA MET A 304 -4.27 21.52 21.29
C MET A 304 -2.78 21.37 21.56
N SER A 305 -2.32 22.00 22.65
CA SER A 305 -1.03 21.71 23.27
C SER A 305 -0.97 20.30 23.85
N LEU A 306 0.22 19.81 24.22
CA LEU A 306 0.36 18.51 24.88
C LEU A 306 -0.50 18.40 26.14
N ALA A 307 -0.42 19.39 27.01
CA ALA A 307 -1.11 19.37 28.30
C ALA A 307 -2.63 19.27 28.12
N GLU A 308 -3.19 20.02 27.17
CA GLU A 308 -4.62 19.97 26.84
C GLU A 308 -5.02 18.62 26.24
N ALA A 309 -4.23 18.09 25.30
CA ALA A 309 -4.48 16.80 24.68
C ALA A 309 -4.40 15.65 25.70
N ASP A 310 -3.42 15.68 26.60
CA ASP A 310 -3.24 14.71 27.68
C ASP A 310 -4.38 14.78 28.70
N GLU A 311 -4.84 15.98 29.06
CA GLU A 311 -5.99 16.15 29.95
C GLU A 311 -7.28 15.56 29.33
N VAL A 312 -7.53 15.85 28.05
CA VAL A 312 -8.68 15.30 27.32
C VAL A 312 -8.61 13.77 27.25
N LEU A 313 -7.44 13.22 26.92
CA LEU A 313 -7.22 11.77 26.88
C LEU A 313 -7.36 11.12 28.26
N GLY A 314 -6.76 11.69 29.30
CA GLY A 314 -6.82 11.18 30.67
C GLY A 314 -8.25 11.11 31.20
N ARG A 315 -9.03 12.18 31.00
CA ARG A 315 -10.47 12.20 31.36
C ARG A 315 -11.28 11.16 30.60
N ALA A 316 -11.00 10.98 29.31
CA ALA A 316 -11.71 10.03 28.46
C ALA A 316 -11.37 8.57 28.78
N VAL A 317 -10.10 8.27 29.06
CA VAL A 317 -9.62 6.93 29.39
C VAL A 317 -10.25 6.46 30.71
N GLY A 318 -10.30 7.33 31.72
CA GLY A 318 -10.90 7.05 33.04
C GLY A 318 -12.41 7.29 33.12
N GLY A 319 -13.02 7.85 32.07
CA GLY A 319 -14.44 8.22 32.03
C GLY A 319 -15.39 7.05 31.74
N ALA A 320 -16.69 7.36 31.83
CA ALA A 320 -17.75 6.42 31.47
C ALA A 320 -17.68 6.02 29.99
N ARG A 321 -18.03 4.77 29.71
CA ARG A 321 -18.21 4.25 28.34
C ARG A 321 -19.66 4.50 27.90
N PRO A 322 -19.95 4.68 26.60
CA PRO A 322 -19.06 4.51 25.45
C PRO A 322 -18.09 5.68 25.22
N LEU A 323 -16.87 5.38 24.76
CA LEU A 323 -15.89 6.38 24.35
C LEU A 323 -15.79 6.44 22.82
N ALA A 324 -16.26 7.54 22.23
CA ALA A 324 -16.10 7.80 20.79
C ALA A 324 -14.74 8.46 20.50
N LEU A 325 -13.97 7.88 19.60
CA LEU A 325 -12.70 8.38 19.12
C LEU A 325 -12.79 8.63 17.61
N GLY A 326 -12.29 9.78 17.16
CA GLY A 326 -12.14 10.12 15.74
C GLY A 326 -10.67 10.21 15.38
N PHE A 327 -10.31 9.67 14.23
CA PHE A 327 -8.96 9.66 13.68
C PHE A 327 -8.98 10.06 12.21
N GLU A 328 -7.81 10.42 11.69
CA GLU A 328 -7.53 10.62 10.27
C GLU A 328 -6.33 9.76 9.86
N GLN A 329 -6.49 8.96 8.80
CA GLN A 329 -5.36 8.38 8.06
C GLN A 329 -4.77 9.47 7.19
N ARG A 330 -3.51 9.83 7.45
CA ARG A 330 -2.75 10.62 6.49
C ARG A 330 -2.15 9.73 5.42
N PRO A 331 -2.13 10.18 4.15
CA PRO A 331 -1.21 9.64 3.18
C PRO A 331 0.21 9.76 3.77
N LEU A 332 0.96 8.66 3.81
CA LEU A 332 2.39 8.72 4.07
C LEU A 332 3.02 9.70 3.08
N ASP A 333 3.63 10.79 3.57
CA ASP A 333 4.36 11.73 2.72
C ASP A 333 5.70 11.12 2.33
N LEU A 334 5.67 10.27 1.31
CA LEU A 334 6.86 9.59 0.78
C LEU A 334 7.88 10.56 0.16
N THR A 335 7.53 11.84 -0.07
CA THR A 335 8.46 12.81 -0.67
C THR A 335 9.51 13.34 0.31
N ARG A 336 9.32 13.15 1.62
CA ARG A 336 10.19 13.67 2.68
C ARG A 336 11.10 12.65 3.35
N LEU A 337 10.98 11.36 3.01
CA LEU A 337 11.95 10.31 3.36
C LEU A 337 13.28 10.57 2.62
N ARG A 338 14.07 11.53 3.09
CA ARG A 338 15.47 11.65 2.68
C ARG A 338 16.22 10.46 3.27
N LEU A 339 16.69 9.58 2.38
CA LEU A 339 17.70 8.60 2.73
C LEU A 339 18.88 9.35 3.36
N ALA A 340 19.19 9.04 4.62
CA ALA A 340 20.49 9.37 5.17
C ALA A 340 21.53 8.78 4.20
N PRO A 341 22.54 9.54 3.75
CA PRO A 341 23.61 8.97 2.95
C PRO A 341 24.17 7.78 3.73
N SER A 342 24.16 6.61 3.10
CA SER A 342 24.88 5.44 3.61
C SER A 342 26.31 5.89 3.84
N GLY A 343 26.73 5.91 5.11
CA GLY A 343 28.09 6.27 5.47
C GLY A 343 29.05 5.43 4.63
N GLU A 344 29.89 6.11 3.87
CA GLU A 344 31.06 5.50 3.26
C GLU A 344 31.84 4.82 4.39
N THR A 345 31.85 3.49 4.37
CA THR A 345 32.82 2.72 5.13
C THR A 345 34.17 3.08 4.57
N ALA A 346 34.96 3.81 5.35
CA ALA A 346 36.36 4.09 5.06
C ALA A 346 37.07 2.79 4.69
N ASP A 347 37.58 2.76 3.46
CA ASP A 347 38.31 1.65 2.88
C ASP A 347 39.57 1.35 3.70
N ALA A 348 39.71 0.09 4.10
CA ALA A 348 40.84 -0.40 4.85
C ALA A 348 42.05 -0.52 3.92
N GLY A 349 43.17 0.05 4.35
CA GLY A 349 44.38 0.12 3.56
C GLY A 349 44.92 -1.24 3.11
N ALA A 350 45.31 -1.28 1.84
CA ALA A 350 46.36 -2.16 1.35
C ALA A 350 46.98 -1.52 0.10
N GLN A 351 48.21 -1.01 0.21
CA GLN A 351 49.09 -0.82 -0.94
C GLN A 351 50.39 -1.62 -0.74
N PRO A 352 50.82 -2.38 -1.76
CA PRO A 352 51.95 -3.30 -1.65
C PRO A 352 53.29 -2.61 -1.89
N ALA A 353 54.33 -3.20 -1.31
CA ALA A 353 55.73 -2.80 -1.44
C ALA A 353 56.23 -2.88 -2.90
N ALA A 354 56.69 -1.75 -3.44
CA ALA A 354 57.49 -1.71 -4.65
C ALA A 354 58.99 -1.71 -4.30
N ARG A 355 59.67 -2.78 -4.73
CA ARG A 355 61.13 -2.91 -4.74
C ARG A 355 61.73 -1.90 -5.73
N ARG A 356 62.76 -1.17 -5.30
CA ARG A 356 63.72 -0.52 -6.20
C ARG A 356 64.86 -1.51 -6.48
N ALA A 357 65.14 -1.73 -7.76
CA ALA A 357 66.45 -2.19 -8.22
C ALA A 357 67.00 -1.10 -9.14
N SER A 358 68.20 -0.67 -8.80
CA SER A 358 69.09 0.19 -9.54
C SER A 358 69.82 -0.58 -10.64
N GLU A 359 69.97 0.09 -11.78
CA GLU A 359 70.96 -0.02 -12.89
C GLU A 359 70.31 -0.01 -14.28
#